data_AF-A0AAU4E6R7-F1
#
_entry.id   AF-A0AAU4E6R7-F1
#
_cell.length_a   1.000
_cell.length_b   1.000
_cell.length_c   1.000
_cell.angle_alpha   90.00
_cell.angle_beta   90.00
_cell.angle_gamma   90.00
#
_symmetry.space_group_name_H-M   'P 1'
#
loop_
_entity.id
_entity.type
_entity.pdbx_description
1 polymer ?
#
loop_
_entity_poly.entity_id
_entity_poly.type
_entity_poly.pdbx_seq_one_letter_code
_entity_poly.pdbx_strand_id
1 'polypeptide(L)'
;MTDIETRLREVALVEPPLGFDPDEVADRAAKQTRRRTAGIAGTLAAGAVVAAVAVFVPAAPAPVPPAGPPTPPSLAEQARVRQGLTDAVTRLFPGLRSLSVGASTADSVGPDRMSATATFVDAAGRPGTFQLTVRGDRAAPDVTPLGQACARRPCDKMPDGALLAISGFDGAGELPGFNGVLARPDGSVVTVTDAGDSAPGVTDSVQLTREQLTEVITDPAFTLS
;
A
#
# COMPACT_ATOMS: atom_id res chain seq x y z
N MET A 1 44.60 -8.26 18.32
CA MET A 1 43.28 -8.27 17.65
C MET A 1 42.20 -9.03 18.43
N THR A 2 42.47 -9.55 19.64
CA THR A 2 41.53 -10.33 20.48
C THR A 2 40.78 -9.51 21.54
N ASP A 3 40.94 -8.19 21.56
CA ASP A 3 40.41 -7.32 22.63
C ASP A 3 38.98 -6.78 22.34
N ILE A 4 38.54 -6.81 21.07
CA ILE A 4 37.21 -6.30 20.68
C ILE A 4 36.10 -7.32 20.93
N GLU A 5 36.35 -8.61 20.70
CA GLU A 5 35.35 -9.67 20.90
C GLU A 5 35.00 -9.88 22.38
N THR A 6 35.97 -9.65 23.28
CA THR A 6 35.75 -9.77 24.72
C THR A 6 34.89 -8.62 25.25
N ARG A 7 35.08 -7.40 24.75
CA ARG A 7 34.31 -6.21 25.17
C ARG A 7 32.84 -6.23 24.74
N LEU A 8 32.49 -6.98 23.68
CA LEU A 8 31.09 -7.12 23.25
C LEU A 8 30.30 -8.14 24.07
N ARG A 9 30.96 -9.04 24.81
CA ARG A 9 30.28 -10.05 25.65
C ARG A 9 29.96 -9.57 27.07
N GLU A 10 30.49 -8.43 27.50
CA GLU A 10 30.27 -7.88 28.85
C GLU A 10 29.14 -6.83 28.93
N VAL A 11 28.50 -6.48 27.82
CA VAL A 11 27.35 -5.58 27.85
C VAL A 11 26.12 -6.37 28.25
N ALA A 12 25.88 -6.47 29.56
CA ALA A 12 24.59 -6.89 30.10
C ALA A 12 23.53 -5.85 29.67
N LEU A 13 22.80 -6.15 28.59
CA LEU A 13 21.59 -5.40 28.24
C LEU A 13 20.58 -5.62 29.36
N VAL A 14 20.51 -4.67 30.28
CA VAL A 14 19.38 -4.51 31.19
C VAL A 14 18.21 -4.14 30.29
N GLU A 15 17.37 -5.12 29.93
CA GLU A 15 16.14 -4.86 29.20
C GLU A 15 15.31 -3.88 30.05
N PRO A 16 15.02 -2.66 29.53
CA PRO A 16 14.14 -1.76 30.23
C PRO A 16 12.77 -2.45 30.35
N PRO A 17 12.11 -2.38 31.51
CA PRO A 17 10.79 -2.97 31.66
C PRO A 17 9.88 -2.39 30.58
N LEU A 18 9.38 -3.27 29.72
CA LEU A 18 8.32 -2.93 28.78
C LEU A 18 7.16 -2.45 29.65
N GLY A 19 6.96 -1.13 29.73
CA GLY A 19 6.00 -0.47 30.63
C GLY A 19 4.55 -0.72 30.25
N PHE A 20 4.26 -1.87 29.66
CA PHE A 20 2.98 -2.30 29.16
C PHE A 20 2.77 -3.73 29.65
N ASP A 21 1.69 -3.94 30.40
CA ASP A 21 1.26 -5.27 30.80
C ASP A 21 0.60 -5.96 29.58
N PRO A 22 1.15 -7.07 29.05
CA PRO A 22 0.57 -7.76 27.91
C PRO A 22 -0.87 -8.22 28.16
N ASP A 23 -1.23 -8.52 29.41
CA ASP A 23 -2.59 -8.92 29.77
C ASP A 23 -3.57 -7.73 29.71
N GLU A 24 -3.12 -6.52 30.07
CA GLU A 24 -3.92 -5.30 29.93
C GLU A 24 -4.23 -5.00 28.45
N VAL A 25 -3.26 -5.24 27.56
CA VAL A 25 -3.45 -5.07 26.11
C VAL A 25 -4.47 -6.08 25.57
N ALA A 26 -4.38 -7.34 26.00
CA ALA A 26 -5.32 -8.40 25.60
C ALA A 26 -6.76 -8.10 26.09
N ASP A 27 -6.91 -7.66 27.34
CA ASP A 27 -8.21 -7.30 27.92
C ASP A 27 -8.82 -6.07 27.24
N ARG A 28 -8.00 -5.06 26.90
CA ARG A 28 -8.45 -3.86 26.18
C ARG A 28 -8.95 -4.21 24.78
N ALA A 29 -8.27 -5.12 24.07
CA ALA A 29 -8.72 -5.64 22.78
C ALA A 29 -10.04 -6.43 22.89
N ALA A 30 -10.16 -7.34 23.86
CA ALA A 30 -11.37 -8.13 24.08
C ALA A 30 -12.60 -7.26 24.43
N LYS A 31 -12.40 -6.22 25.23
CA LYS A 31 -13.46 -5.28 25.63
C LYS A 31 -13.95 -4.42 24.46
N GLN A 32 -13.08 -4.08 23.52
CA GLN A 32 -13.44 -3.32 22.32
C GLN A 32 -14.31 -4.14 21.36
N THR A 33 -14.04 -5.44 21.25
CA THR A 33 -14.85 -6.37 20.43
C THR A 33 -16.28 -6.50 20.97
N ARG A 34 -16.47 -6.64 22.29
CA ARG A 34 -17.82 -6.76 22.90
C ARG A 34 -18.67 -5.49 22.77
N ARG A 35 -18.04 -4.30 22.76
CA ARG A 35 -18.76 -3.04 22.56
C ARG A 35 -19.33 -2.90 21.15
N ARG A 36 -18.74 -3.55 20.14
CA ARG A 36 -19.30 -3.58 18.77
C ARG A 36 -20.52 -4.49 18.65
N THR A 37 -20.59 -5.58 19.41
CA THR A 37 -21.69 -6.55 19.32
C THR A 37 -22.98 -6.07 20.01
N ALA A 38 -22.89 -5.13 20.96
CA ALA A 38 -24.05 -4.62 21.69
C ALA A 38 -24.89 -3.57 20.91
N GLY A 39 -24.45 -3.14 19.72
CA GLY A 39 -25.13 -2.10 18.93
C GLY A 39 -26.19 -2.60 17.94
N ILE A 40 -26.41 -3.91 17.80
CA ILE A 40 -27.30 -4.52 16.79
C ILE A 40 -28.38 -5.37 17.48
N ALA A 41 -29.06 -4.81 18.48
CA ALA A 41 -30.18 -5.48 19.15
C ALA A 41 -31.30 -4.48 19.50
N GLY A 42 -32.07 -4.10 18.49
CA GLY A 42 -33.39 -3.46 18.61
C GLY A 42 -34.10 -3.66 17.28
N THR A 43 -35.36 -4.08 17.14
CA THR A 43 -36.52 -4.16 18.04
C THR A 43 -37.54 -5.05 17.32
N LEU A 44 -38.01 -6.15 17.94
CA LEU A 44 -39.17 -6.90 17.45
C LEU A 44 -40.34 -6.66 18.40
N ALA A 45 -41.26 -5.77 18.02
CA ALA A 45 -42.55 -5.61 18.67
C ALA A 45 -43.59 -6.44 17.90
N ALA A 46 -44.16 -7.42 18.58
CA ALA A 46 -45.25 -8.25 18.08
C ALA A 46 -46.57 -7.46 18.10
N GLY A 47 -47.27 -7.46 16.97
CA GLY A 47 -48.63 -6.95 16.84
C GLY A 47 -49.28 -7.53 15.60
N ALA A 48 -50.03 -8.62 15.77
CA ALA A 48 -50.77 -9.30 14.70
C ALA A 48 -52.19 -8.72 14.58
N VAL A 49 -52.54 -8.20 13.39
CA VAL A 49 -53.92 -8.11 12.91
C VAL A 49 -53.92 -8.55 11.44
N VAL A 50 -54.65 -9.63 11.17
CA VAL A 50 -54.79 -10.26 9.85
C VAL A 50 -55.87 -9.53 9.06
N ALA A 51 -55.50 -8.91 7.94
CA ALA A 51 -56.41 -8.49 6.89
C ALA A 51 -55.80 -8.90 5.54
N ALA A 52 -56.33 -9.97 4.95
CA ALA A 52 -55.88 -10.50 3.67
C ALA A 52 -56.43 -9.64 2.53
N VAL A 53 -55.64 -8.66 2.09
CA VAL A 53 -55.79 -8.03 0.77
C VAL A 53 -54.73 -8.66 -0.12
N ALA A 54 -55.15 -9.41 -1.14
CA ALA A 54 -54.26 -9.97 -2.15
C ALA A 54 -53.76 -8.85 -3.07
N VAL A 55 -52.79 -8.08 -2.57
CA VAL A 55 -51.98 -7.17 -3.38
C VAL A 55 -50.93 -8.02 -4.08
N PHE A 56 -50.88 -7.96 -5.41
CA PHE A 56 -49.74 -8.47 -6.18
C PHE A 56 -48.49 -7.68 -5.76
N VAL A 57 -47.78 -8.19 -4.75
CA VAL A 57 -46.48 -7.64 -4.34
C VAL A 57 -45.48 -8.12 -5.39
N PRO A 58 -44.80 -7.21 -6.13
CA PRO A 58 -43.70 -7.63 -6.98
C PRO A 58 -42.68 -8.35 -6.10
N ALA A 59 -42.27 -9.56 -6.51
CA ALA A 59 -41.32 -10.36 -5.77
C ALA A 59 -40.11 -9.50 -5.39
N ALA A 60 -39.91 -9.31 -4.08
CA ALA A 60 -38.77 -8.57 -3.59
C ALA A 60 -37.49 -9.21 -4.17
N PRO A 61 -36.56 -8.42 -4.72
CA PRO A 61 -35.31 -8.97 -5.23
C PRO A 61 -34.65 -9.78 -4.12
N ALA A 62 -34.24 -11.01 -4.44
CA ALA A 62 -33.60 -11.89 -3.48
C ALA A 62 -32.43 -11.13 -2.82
N PRO A 63 -32.27 -11.24 -1.48
CA PRO A 63 -31.17 -10.59 -0.79
C PRO A 63 -29.86 -11.02 -1.46
N VAL A 64 -29.12 -10.03 -1.97
CA VAL A 64 -27.81 -10.26 -2.59
C VAL A 64 -26.91 -10.85 -1.49
N PRO A 65 -26.30 -12.02 -1.72
CA PRO A 65 -25.40 -12.59 -0.72
C PRO A 65 -24.28 -11.57 -0.43
N PRO A 66 -23.85 -11.45 0.85
CA PRO A 66 -22.79 -10.52 1.21
C PRO A 66 -21.55 -10.82 0.37
N ALA A 67 -20.89 -9.77 -0.12
CA ALA A 67 -19.64 -9.91 -0.84
C ALA A 67 -18.65 -10.70 0.03
N GLY A 68 -18.02 -11.72 -0.55
CA GLY A 68 -17.00 -12.51 0.14
C GLY A 68 -15.83 -11.64 0.60
N PRO A 69 -15.02 -12.11 1.57
CA PRO A 69 -13.84 -11.38 2.01
C PRO A 69 -12.90 -11.12 0.81
N PRO A 70 -12.21 -9.96 0.78
CA PRO A 70 -11.25 -9.68 -0.27
C PRO A 70 -10.15 -10.75 -0.26
N THR A 71 -9.77 -11.21 -1.45
CA THR A 71 -8.70 -12.19 -1.63
C THR A 71 -7.40 -11.48 -1.99
N PRO A 72 -6.24 -12.05 -1.64
CA PRO A 72 -4.97 -11.52 -2.11
C PRO A 72 -4.87 -11.70 -3.65
N PRO A 73 -4.11 -10.84 -4.34
CA PRO A 73 -3.82 -10.99 -5.76
C PRO A 73 -3.31 -12.40 -6.09
N SER A 74 -3.77 -12.96 -7.19
CA SER A 74 -3.31 -14.25 -7.70
C SER A 74 -1.83 -14.18 -8.10
N LEU A 75 -1.16 -15.35 -8.12
CA LEU A 75 0.25 -15.42 -8.53
C LEU A 75 0.49 -14.89 -9.95
N ALA A 76 -0.49 -15.06 -10.85
CA ALA A 76 -0.41 -14.55 -12.21
C ALA A 76 -0.43 -13.01 -12.25
N GLU A 77 -1.27 -12.38 -11.44
CA GLU A 77 -1.31 -10.92 -11.31
C GLU A 77 -0.03 -10.39 -10.67
N GLN A 78 0.46 -11.06 -9.62
CA GLN A 78 1.72 -10.70 -8.99
C GLN A 78 2.88 -10.76 -9.99
N ALA A 79 2.95 -11.82 -10.80
CA ALA A 79 3.96 -11.95 -11.85
C ALA A 79 3.82 -10.87 -12.92
N ARG A 80 2.60 -10.55 -13.36
CA ARG A 80 2.33 -9.47 -14.32
C ARG A 80 2.81 -8.11 -13.80
N VAL A 81 2.48 -7.76 -12.55
CA VAL A 81 2.90 -6.48 -11.96
C VAL A 81 4.43 -6.40 -11.84
N ARG A 82 5.09 -7.48 -11.39
CA ARG A 82 6.56 -7.53 -11.31
C ARG A 82 7.23 -7.46 -12.68
N GLN A 83 6.65 -8.09 -13.69
CA GLN A 83 7.14 -7.99 -15.07
C GLN A 83 6.99 -6.57 -15.60
N GLY A 84 5.81 -5.95 -15.44
CA GLY A 84 5.59 -4.57 -15.84
C GLY A 84 6.56 -3.60 -15.16
N LEU A 85 6.89 -3.84 -13.88
CA LEU A 85 7.88 -3.04 -13.16
C LEU A 85 9.30 -3.27 -13.70
N THR A 86 9.67 -4.51 -14.00
CA THR A 86 10.93 -4.83 -14.68
C THR A 86 11.05 -4.10 -16.01
N ASP A 87 10.00 -4.12 -16.83
CA ASP A 87 9.98 -3.51 -18.15
C ASP A 87 10.04 -1.98 -18.07
N ALA A 88 9.31 -1.37 -17.12
CA ALA A 88 9.35 0.07 -16.87
C ALA A 88 10.76 0.52 -16.45
N VAL A 89 11.38 -0.15 -15.47
CA VAL A 89 12.73 0.18 -15.00
C VAL A 89 13.76 0.05 -16.12
N THR A 90 13.70 -1.03 -16.91
CA THR A 90 14.60 -1.24 -18.05
C THR A 90 14.48 -0.14 -19.10
N ARG A 91 13.27 0.38 -19.32
CA ARG A 91 13.00 1.46 -20.27
C ARG A 91 13.53 2.81 -19.78
N LEU A 92 13.34 3.10 -18.49
CA LEU A 92 13.80 4.34 -17.87
C LEU A 92 15.32 4.45 -17.76
N PHE A 93 16.00 3.31 -17.58
CA PHE A 93 17.44 3.25 -17.34
C PHE A 93 18.11 2.34 -18.39
N PRO A 94 18.33 2.83 -19.61
CA PRO A 94 19.08 2.04 -20.59
C PRO A 94 20.51 1.75 -20.09
N GLY A 95 20.93 0.50 -20.19
CA GLY A 95 22.27 0.07 -19.75
C GLY A 95 22.40 -0.24 -18.26
N LEU A 96 21.30 -0.60 -17.58
CA LEU A 96 21.32 -1.15 -16.22
C LEU A 96 22.39 -2.24 -16.06
N ARG A 97 23.18 -2.13 -15.00
CA ARG A 97 24.18 -3.13 -14.62
C ARG A 97 23.55 -4.27 -13.82
N SER A 98 22.55 -3.96 -13.00
CA SER A 98 21.77 -4.94 -12.26
C SER A 98 20.35 -4.42 -11.99
N LEU A 99 19.42 -5.36 -11.85
CA LEU A 99 18.03 -5.09 -11.50
C LEU A 99 17.50 -6.29 -10.71
N SER A 100 16.85 -6.00 -9.59
CA SER A 100 16.07 -6.94 -8.80
C SER A 100 14.69 -6.35 -8.53
N VAL A 101 13.64 -7.14 -8.72
CA VAL A 101 12.26 -6.73 -8.49
C VAL A 101 11.57 -7.77 -7.61
N GLY A 102 10.92 -7.33 -6.53
CA GLY A 102 10.12 -8.23 -5.69
C GLY A 102 10.93 -9.08 -4.69
N ALA A 103 12.14 -8.64 -4.35
CA ALA A 103 13.05 -9.33 -3.41
C ALA A 103 13.26 -8.57 -2.08
N SER A 104 12.52 -7.48 -1.86
CA SER A 104 12.67 -6.65 -0.65
C SER A 104 11.81 -7.19 0.48
N THR A 105 12.28 -7.03 1.72
CA THR A 105 11.47 -7.31 2.92
C THR A 105 10.31 -6.32 3.09
N ALA A 106 10.36 -5.18 2.40
CA ALA A 106 9.26 -4.22 2.34
C ALA A 106 8.16 -4.64 1.34
N ASP A 107 8.40 -5.68 0.54
CA ASP A 107 7.41 -6.22 -0.37
C ASP A 107 6.34 -6.98 0.42
N SER A 108 5.08 -6.72 0.09
CA SER A 108 3.94 -7.23 0.83
C SER A 108 2.82 -7.59 -0.12
N VAL A 109 2.10 -8.65 0.21
CA VAL A 109 0.87 -9.04 -0.49
C VAL A 109 -0.22 -9.13 0.56
N GLY A 110 -1.32 -8.42 0.31
CA GLY A 110 -2.48 -8.40 1.18
C GLY A 110 -3.77 -8.53 0.36
N PRO A 111 -4.94 -8.57 1.03
CA PRO A 111 -6.21 -8.53 0.33
C PRO A 111 -6.28 -7.31 -0.58
N ASP A 112 -6.48 -7.54 -1.88
CA ASP A 112 -6.61 -6.47 -2.89
C ASP A 112 -5.41 -5.48 -2.96
N ARG A 113 -4.22 -5.93 -2.52
CA ARG A 113 -3.02 -5.09 -2.48
C ARG A 113 -1.74 -5.88 -2.74
N MET A 114 -0.81 -5.27 -3.45
CA MET A 114 0.56 -5.76 -3.61
C MET A 114 1.55 -4.60 -3.60
N SER A 115 2.68 -4.76 -2.91
CA SER A 115 3.87 -3.92 -3.09
C SER A 115 5.04 -4.71 -3.68
N ALA A 116 5.83 -4.05 -4.51
CA ALA A 116 7.05 -4.57 -5.09
C ALA A 116 8.11 -3.46 -5.17
N THR A 117 9.32 -3.78 -4.73
CA THR A 117 10.46 -2.87 -4.72
C THR A 117 11.33 -3.19 -5.93
N ALA A 118 11.74 -2.16 -6.65
CA ALA A 118 12.77 -2.25 -7.67
C ALA A 118 14.08 -1.72 -7.08
N THR A 119 15.12 -2.54 -7.09
CA THR A 119 16.48 -2.15 -6.70
C THR A 119 17.39 -2.36 -7.90
N PHE A 120 18.17 -1.36 -8.26
CA PHE A 120 18.94 -1.37 -9.50
C PHE A 120 20.26 -0.62 -9.38
N VAL A 121 21.16 -0.86 -10.34
CA VAL A 121 22.40 -0.10 -10.52
C VAL A 121 22.44 0.42 -11.94
N ASP A 122 22.52 1.74 -12.11
CA ASP A 122 22.52 2.39 -13.42
C ASP A 122 23.82 2.12 -14.21
N ALA A 123 23.87 2.60 -15.45
CA ALA A 123 25.05 2.46 -16.31
C ALA A 123 26.32 3.09 -15.71
N ALA A 124 26.18 4.15 -14.90
CA ALA A 124 27.27 4.83 -14.20
C ALA A 124 27.72 4.08 -12.94
N GLY A 125 26.99 3.06 -12.49
CA GLY A 125 27.30 2.32 -11.26
C GLY A 125 26.62 2.88 -10.01
N ARG A 126 25.66 3.80 -10.15
CA ARG A 126 24.95 4.41 -9.03
C ARG A 126 23.74 3.54 -8.64
N PRO A 127 23.55 3.26 -7.34
CA PRO A 127 22.42 2.47 -6.87
C PRO A 127 21.12 3.29 -6.88
N GLY A 128 19.99 2.67 -7.22
CA GLY A 128 18.67 3.26 -7.12
C GLY A 128 17.68 2.27 -6.52
N THR A 129 16.70 2.79 -5.79
CA THR A 129 15.63 1.98 -5.19
C THR A 129 14.33 2.76 -5.13
N PHE A 130 13.22 2.14 -5.52
CA PHE A 130 11.90 2.69 -5.29
C PHE A 130 10.87 1.58 -5.09
N GLN A 131 9.78 1.90 -4.41
CA GLN A 131 8.70 0.98 -4.10
C GLN A 131 7.44 1.33 -4.90
N LEU A 132 6.91 0.34 -5.61
CA LEU A 132 5.58 0.36 -6.20
C LEU A 132 4.58 -0.29 -5.24
N THR A 133 3.40 0.28 -5.06
CA THR A 133 2.26 -0.42 -4.45
C THR A 133 1.02 -0.24 -5.30
N VAL A 134 0.38 -1.35 -5.65
CA VAL A 134 -0.89 -1.40 -6.37
C VAL A 134 -1.98 -1.82 -5.38
N ARG A 135 -3.09 -1.08 -5.37
CA ARG A 135 -4.29 -1.34 -4.57
C ARG A 135 -5.49 -1.40 -5.51
N GLY A 136 -6.32 -2.42 -5.41
CA GLY A 136 -7.61 -2.42 -6.09
C GLY A 136 -8.63 -1.51 -5.39
N ASP A 137 -9.87 -1.59 -5.83
CA ASP A 137 -10.98 -0.73 -5.41
C ASP A 137 -11.30 -0.85 -3.91
N ARG A 138 -11.11 -2.04 -3.32
CA ARG A 138 -11.41 -2.31 -1.90
C ARG A 138 -10.28 -1.89 -0.97
N ALA A 139 -9.03 -1.93 -1.43
CA ALA A 139 -7.87 -1.49 -0.66
C ALA A 139 -7.52 -0.01 -0.88
N ALA A 140 -8.06 0.63 -1.91
CA ALA A 140 -7.84 2.05 -2.20
C ALA A 140 -8.19 3.01 -1.03
N PRO A 141 -9.24 2.77 -0.21
CA PRO A 141 -9.54 3.65 0.93
C PRO A 141 -8.46 3.67 2.02
N ASP A 142 -7.51 2.73 2.03
CA ASP A 142 -6.39 2.71 2.98
C ASP A 142 -5.36 3.83 2.70
N VAL A 143 -5.40 4.46 1.52
CA VAL A 143 -4.58 5.65 1.22
C VAL A 143 -5.34 6.93 1.51
N THR A 144 -4.61 8.04 1.65
CA THR A 144 -5.24 9.36 1.80
C THR A 144 -6.21 9.59 0.64
N PRO A 145 -7.51 9.87 0.91
CA PRO A 145 -8.49 10.09 -0.15
C PRO A 145 -8.02 11.18 -1.11
N LEU A 146 -8.19 10.96 -2.42
CA LEU A 146 -7.66 11.92 -3.39
C LEU A 146 -8.27 13.31 -3.25
N GLY A 147 -9.54 13.43 -2.88
CA GLY A 147 -10.13 14.75 -2.60
C GLY A 147 -9.34 15.53 -1.54
N GLN A 148 -8.79 14.82 -0.55
CA GLN A 148 -7.95 15.42 0.49
C GLN A 148 -6.52 15.68 -0.01
N ALA A 149 -5.94 14.77 -0.80
CA ALA A 149 -4.62 14.97 -1.41
C ALA A 149 -4.63 16.18 -2.37
N CYS A 150 -5.63 16.25 -3.25
CA CYS A 150 -5.81 17.30 -4.25
C CYS A 150 -6.29 18.63 -3.65
N ALA A 151 -6.90 18.62 -2.45
CA ALA A 151 -7.20 19.86 -1.73
C ALA A 151 -5.94 20.55 -1.19
N ARG A 152 -4.89 19.77 -0.88
CA ARG A 152 -3.63 20.31 -0.34
C ARG A 152 -2.63 20.68 -1.43
N ARG A 153 -2.67 20.03 -2.59
CA ARG A 153 -1.77 20.28 -3.73
C ARG A 153 -2.51 20.05 -5.04
N PRO A 154 -2.18 20.76 -6.13
CA PRO A 154 -2.81 20.52 -7.44
C PRO A 154 -2.53 19.08 -7.90
N CYS A 155 -3.58 18.40 -8.33
CA CYS A 155 -3.51 17.11 -9.00
C CYS A 155 -3.62 17.32 -10.51
N ASP A 156 -2.83 16.57 -11.26
CA ASP A 156 -2.90 16.54 -12.71
C ASP A 156 -4.00 15.57 -13.13
N LYS A 157 -4.86 16.00 -14.05
CA LYS A 157 -5.89 15.14 -14.64
C LYS A 157 -5.32 14.47 -15.88
N MET A 158 -5.28 13.16 -15.87
CA MET A 158 -4.80 12.33 -16.97
C MET A 158 -5.86 12.22 -18.08
N PRO A 159 -5.47 11.93 -19.34
CA PRO A 159 -6.41 11.81 -20.46
C PRO A 159 -7.48 10.73 -20.28
N ASP A 160 -7.17 9.67 -19.56
CA ASP A 160 -8.08 8.57 -19.21
C ASP A 160 -9.03 8.90 -18.04
N GLY A 161 -8.91 10.11 -17.47
CA GLY A 161 -9.68 10.56 -16.31
C GLY A 161 -9.06 10.20 -14.96
N ALA A 162 -7.90 9.53 -14.94
CA ALA A 162 -7.16 9.32 -13.71
C ALA A 162 -6.67 10.66 -13.13
N LEU A 163 -6.42 10.66 -11.82
CA LEU A 163 -5.92 11.81 -11.09
C LEU A 163 -4.56 11.47 -10.50
N LEU A 164 -3.56 12.28 -10.83
CA LEU A 164 -2.17 12.11 -10.42
C LEU A 164 -1.77 13.20 -9.44
N ALA A 165 -1.27 12.81 -8.27
CA ALA A 165 -0.66 13.69 -7.29
C ALA A 165 0.81 13.30 -7.11
N ILE A 166 1.73 14.24 -7.31
CA ILE A 166 3.16 14.03 -7.02
C ILE A 166 3.61 15.04 -5.99
N SER A 167 4.17 14.53 -4.89
CA SER A 167 4.75 15.33 -3.82
C SER A 167 6.21 14.97 -3.63
N GLY A 168 7.08 15.99 -3.65
CA GLY A 168 8.40 15.87 -3.06
C GLY A 168 8.30 15.85 -1.54
N PHE A 169 9.23 15.15 -0.90
CA PHE A 169 9.48 15.26 0.53
C PHE A 169 10.96 15.51 0.78
N ASP A 170 11.23 16.52 1.60
CA ASP A 170 12.57 16.79 2.10
C ASP A 170 12.76 15.89 3.32
N GLY A 171 13.58 14.85 3.18
CA GLY A 171 13.99 14.07 4.34
C GLY A 171 14.79 14.96 5.29
N ALA A 172 14.53 14.90 6.59
CA ALA A 172 15.30 15.62 7.59
C ALA A 172 16.71 14.99 7.70
N GLY A 173 17.58 15.29 6.73
CA GLY A 173 18.90 14.68 6.55
C GLY A 173 18.98 13.53 5.54
N GLU A 174 17.88 13.18 4.85
CA GLU A 174 17.88 12.19 3.76
C GLU A 174 17.79 12.86 2.39
N LEU A 175 18.15 12.12 1.34
CA LEU A 175 18.05 12.60 -0.04
C LEU A 175 16.59 12.98 -0.36
N PRO A 176 16.35 14.11 -1.07
CA PRO A 176 14.99 14.56 -1.37
C PRO A 176 14.25 13.51 -2.20
N GLY A 177 13.11 13.01 -1.73
CA GLY A 177 12.39 11.93 -2.41
C GLY A 177 11.12 12.39 -3.10
N PHE A 178 10.51 11.50 -3.87
CA PHE A 178 9.18 11.70 -4.45
C PHE A 178 8.20 10.61 -4.02
N ASN A 179 6.98 11.04 -3.74
CA ASN A 179 5.83 10.16 -3.57
C ASN A 179 4.77 10.55 -4.61
N GLY A 180 4.41 9.59 -5.46
CA GLY A 180 3.35 9.70 -6.44
C GLY A 180 2.15 8.84 -6.07
N VAL A 181 0.96 9.37 -6.29
CA VAL A 181 -0.32 8.66 -6.15
C VAL A 181 -1.14 8.87 -7.42
N LEU A 182 -1.52 7.77 -8.08
CA LEU A 182 -2.44 7.76 -9.21
C LEU A 182 -3.72 7.03 -8.81
N ALA A 183 -4.85 7.73 -8.79
CA ALA A 183 -6.15 7.08 -8.71
C ALA A 183 -6.83 7.01 -10.06
N ARG A 184 -7.31 5.82 -10.38
CA ARG A 184 -7.92 5.51 -11.65
C ARG A 184 -9.45 5.53 -11.55
N PRO A 185 -10.16 5.69 -12.69
CA PRO A 185 -11.62 5.67 -12.71
C PRO A 185 -12.25 4.36 -12.22
N ASP A 186 -11.52 3.24 -12.29
CA ASP A 186 -11.96 1.93 -11.79
C ASP A 186 -11.90 1.81 -10.25
N GLY A 187 -11.43 2.86 -9.55
CA GLY A 187 -11.29 2.89 -8.10
C GLY A 187 -9.95 2.36 -7.60
N SER A 188 -9.11 1.78 -8.47
CA SER A 188 -7.77 1.34 -8.10
C SER A 188 -6.82 2.52 -7.87
N VAL A 189 -5.79 2.28 -7.04
CA VAL A 189 -4.76 3.26 -6.72
C VAL A 189 -3.39 2.64 -6.90
N VAL A 190 -2.53 3.34 -7.64
CA VAL A 190 -1.10 3.02 -7.75
C VAL A 190 -0.33 4.08 -6.99
N THR A 191 0.63 3.66 -6.17
CA THR A 191 1.56 4.56 -5.48
C THR A 191 3.00 4.19 -5.80
N VAL A 192 3.83 5.19 -6.06
CA VAL A 192 5.28 5.03 -6.23
C VAL A 192 5.97 5.90 -5.20
N THR A 193 6.76 5.27 -4.34
CA THR A 193 7.58 5.96 -3.34
C THR A 193 9.05 5.76 -3.69
N ASP A 194 9.72 6.86 -3.98
CA ASP A 194 11.17 6.92 -4.18
C ASP A 194 11.77 7.80 -3.08
N ALA A 195 12.48 7.17 -2.15
CA ALA A 195 13.19 7.86 -1.08
C ALA A 195 14.70 7.94 -1.35
N GLY A 196 15.18 7.46 -2.50
CA GLY A 196 16.57 7.08 -2.67
C GLY A 196 16.98 5.93 -1.74
N ASP A 197 18.22 5.47 -1.90
CA ASP A 197 18.83 4.50 -0.99
C ASP A 197 19.41 5.22 0.24
N SER A 198 18.74 5.09 1.39
CA SER A 198 19.20 5.65 2.68
C SER A 198 20.25 4.76 3.38
N ALA A 199 20.77 3.70 2.73
CA ALA A 199 21.77 2.85 3.35
C ALA A 199 23.01 3.66 3.80
N PRO A 200 23.59 3.37 4.97
CA PRO A 200 24.75 4.11 5.47
C PRO A 200 25.89 4.15 4.46
N GLY A 201 26.33 5.36 4.10
CA GLY A 201 27.42 5.59 3.15
C GLY A 201 27.00 5.73 1.69
N VAL A 202 25.71 5.62 1.38
CA VAL A 202 25.19 5.94 0.04
C VAL A 202 24.84 7.43 -0.01
N THR A 203 25.67 8.20 -0.72
CA THR A 203 25.46 9.66 -0.90
C THR A 203 25.02 10.02 -2.32
N ASP A 204 25.07 9.06 -3.25
CA ASP A 204 24.78 9.25 -4.67
C ASP A 204 23.83 8.15 -5.15
N SER A 205 22.58 8.24 -4.71
CA SER A 205 21.52 7.34 -5.15
C SER A 205 20.78 7.93 -6.35
N VAL A 206 20.49 7.09 -7.34
CA VAL A 206 19.66 7.45 -8.49
C VAL A 206 18.21 7.58 -8.03
N GLN A 207 17.66 8.76 -8.24
CA GLN A 207 16.25 9.05 -8.00
C GLN A 207 15.51 9.22 -9.33
N LEU A 208 14.24 8.85 -9.32
CA LEU A 208 13.29 9.12 -10.38
C LEU A 208 13.07 10.64 -10.47
N THR A 209 13.22 11.15 -11.69
CA THR A 209 12.66 12.46 -12.03
C THR A 209 11.14 12.43 -11.95
N ARG A 210 10.50 13.60 -11.95
CA ARG A 210 9.03 13.70 -11.96
C ARG A 210 8.44 12.98 -13.17
N GLU A 211 9.07 13.16 -14.33
CA GLU A 211 8.66 12.56 -15.59
C GLU A 211 8.77 11.03 -15.56
N GLN A 212 9.89 10.51 -15.04
CA GLN A 212 10.10 9.06 -14.87
C GLN A 212 9.09 8.46 -13.87
N LEU A 213 8.83 9.15 -12.76
CA LEU A 213 7.82 8.73 -11.80
C LEU A 213 6.43 8.71 -12.44
N THR A 214 6.08 9.72 -13.23
CA THR A 214 4.81 9.76 -13.98
C THR A 214 4.73 8.59 -14.96
N GLU A 215 5.80 8.29 -15.69
CA GLU A 215 5.84 7.16 -16.63
C GLU A 215 5.61 5.83 -15.92
N VAL A 216 6.29 5.57 -14.81
CA VAL A 216 6.11 4.33 -14.03
C VAL A 216 4.69 4.27 -13.47
N ILE A 217 4.25 5.27 -12.71
CA ILE A 217 2.98 5.17 -11.98
C ILE A 217 1.76 5.03 -12.91
N THR A 218 1.89 5.50 -14.16
CA THR A 218 0.84 5.42 -15.18
C THR A 218 0.89 4.16 -16.04
N ASP A 219 1.84 3.24 -15.79
CA ASP A 219 1.94 2.00 -16.57
C ASP A 219 0.66 1.14 -16.41
N PRO A 220 0.02 0.74 -17.52
CA PRO A 220 -1.23 -0.02 -17.49
C PRO A 220 -1.08 -1.43 -16.90
N ALA A 221 0.14 -1.97 -16.79
CA ALA A 221 0.39 -3.26 -16.17
C ALA A 221 0.06 -3.28 -14.66
N PHE A 222 0.00 -2.10 -14.03
CA PHE A 222 -0.18 -1.95 -12.58
C PHE A 222 -1.65 -1.95 -12.17
N THR A 223 -2.34 -3.05 -12.44
CA THR A 223 -3.75 -3.30 -12.05
C THR A 223 -3.87 -4.61 -11.28
N LEU A 224 -4.87 -4.69 -10.41
CA LEU A 224 -5.34 -5.90 -9.73
C LEU A 224 -6.79 -6.15 -10.18
N SER A 225 -7.19 -7.42 -10.32
CA SER A 225 -8.50 -7.86 -10.82
C SER A 225 -9.34 -8.60 -9.79
#